data_AF-Q22WA6-F1
#
_entry.id   AF-Q22WA6-F1
#
_cell.length_a   1.000
_cell.length_b   1.000
_cell.length_c   1.000
_cell.angle_alpha   90.00
_cell.angle_beta   90.00
_cell.angle_gamma   90.00
#
_symmetry.space_group_name_H-M   'P 1'
#
loop_
_entity.id
_entity.type
_entity.pdbx_description
1 polymer ?
#
loop_
_entity_poly.entity_id
_entity_poly.type
_entity_poly.pdbx_seq_one_letter_code
_entity_poly.pdbx_strand_id
1 'polypeptide(L)'
;MIILRNKHEIQSNFQATQLAFALNCRQYRCRSIIKQLIKLLNFIFRISQMDKQNRMIKQLFCILGLLVAASIAGSPNRILFGPHTVTYTITNNVLQVQIQANNNGWVAFGWGDSMINSDIVVVRNDGTLKVEDRFSTVRGVAPLLDVAQGGTQDWTLVTGGFQNGSWDITIQRTLTTSDNKDYQLINGKRYDTLFAIGNEMSFTQKHKFFWEYEDIKYSDEQLGDQDGAGSKLTAIFTIVFTIIFYVIM
;
A
#
# COMPACT_ATOMS: atom_id res chain seq x y z
N MET A 1 4.61 -8.87 -42.74
CA MET A 1 4.04 -7.66 -43.37
C MET A 1 3.65 -6.72 -42.24
N ILE A 2 4.56 -5.80 -41.87
CA ILE A 2 4.33 -4.84 -40.78
C ILE A 2 3.50 -3.71 -41.38
N ILE A 3 2.30 -3.50 -40.83
CA ILE A 3 1.41 -2.42 -41.24
C ILE A 3 2.05 -1.11 -40.80
N LEU A 4 2.69 -0.40 -41.73
CA LEU A 4 3.13 0.98 -41.51
C LEU A 4 1.88 1.85 -41.36
N ARG A 5 1.46 2.11 -40.12
CA ARG A 5 0.39 3.08 -39.86
C ARG A 5 0.84 4.47 -40.29
N ASN A 6 -0.08 5.22 -40.88
CA ASN A 6 0.19 6.55 -41.40
C ASN A 6 0.52 7.51 -40.25
N LYS A 7 1.52 8.38 -40.42
CA LYS A 7 1.99 9.37 -39.41
C LYS A 7 0.84 10.22 -38.84
N HIS A 8 -0.19 10.45 -39.66
CA HIS A 8 -1.39 11.19 -39.29
C HIS A 8 -2.27 10.46 -38.26
N GLU A 9 -2.30 9.12 -38.29
CA GLU A 9 -3.07 8.26 -37.38
C GLU A 9 -2.40 8.18 -35.99
N ILE A 10 -1.07 8.21 -35.95
CA ILE A 10 -0.29 8.25 -34.71
C ILE A 10 -0.51 9.59 -33.99
N GLN A 11 -0.52 10.70 -34.73
CA GLN A 11 -0.78 12.03 -34.16
C GLN A 11 -2.21 12.18 -33.64
N SER A 12 -3.21 11.64 -34.32
CA SER A 12 -4.60 11.69 -33.84
C SER A 12 -4.80 10.85 -32.57
N ASN A 13 -4.19 9.65 -32.51
CA ASN A 13 -4.26 8.79 -31.33
C ASN A 13 -3.54 9.41 -30.12
N PHE A 14 -2.39 10.07 -30.34
CA PHE A 14 -1.70 10.81 -29.29
C PHE A 14 -2.53 11.99 -28.74
N GLN A 15 -3.17 12.77 -29.62
CA GLN A 15 -4.06 13.86 -29.19
C GLN A 15 -5.29 13.34 -28.44
N ALA A 16 -5.89 12.23 -28.87
CA ALA A 16 -7.01 11.60 -28.19
C ALA A 16 -6.62 11.08 -26.78
N THR A 17 -5.42 10.52 -26.65
CA THR A 17 -4.88 10.05 -25.36
C THR A 17 -4.60 11.21 -24.41
N GLN A 18 -4.05 12.33 -24.92
CA GLN A 18 -3.87 13.55 -24.13
C GLN A 18 -5.21 14.12 -23.64
N LEU A 19 -6.26 14.09 -24.48
CA LEU A 19 -7.58 14.59 -24.14
C LEU A 19 -8.27 13.71 -23.09
N ALA A 20 -8.18 12.39 -23.24
CA ALA A 20 -8.72 11.42 -22.27
C ALA A 20 -8.02 11.54 -20.90
N PHE A 21 -6.70 11.75 -20.90
CA PHE A 21 -5.93 11.99 -19.67
C PHE A 21 -6.31 13.33 -19.01
N ALA A 22 -6.48 14.39 -19.79
CA ALA A 22 -6.90 15.71 -19.30
C ALA A 22 -8.32 15.69 -18.69
N LEU A 23 -9.23 14.87 -19.24
CA LEU A 23 -10.59 14.69 -18.73
C LEU A 23 -10.62 13.93 -17.40
N ASN A 24 -9.89 12.80 -17.28
CA ASN A 24 -9.77 12.06 -16.01
C ASN A 24 -9.09 12.88 -14.91
N CYS A 25 -8.19 13.79 -15.26
CA CYS A 25 -7.45 14.61 -14.30
C CYS A 25 -8.22 15.81 -13.72
N ARG A 26 -9.35 16.24 -14.33
CA ARG A 26 -10.16 17.35 -13.79
C ARG A 26 -10.72 17.05 -12.40
N GLN A 27 -10.82 15.76 -12.04
CA GLN A 27 -11.39 15.28 -10.79
C GLN A 27 -10.40 15.34 -9.60
N TYR A 28 -9.08 15.47 -9.82
CA TYR A 28 -8.06 15.19 -8.79
C TYR A 28 -7.09 16.34 -8.41
N ARG A 29 -7.37 17.60 -8.79
CA ARG A 29 -6.61 18.82 -8.41
C ARG A 29 -5.05 18.76 -8.52
N CYS A 30 -4.46 17.86 -9.32
CA CYS A 30 -3.00 17.68 -9.43
C CYS A 30 -2.34 18.49 -10.58
N ARG A 31 -2.56 19.81 -10.65
CA ARG A 31 -2.08 20.65 -11.78
C ARG A 31 -0.55 20.65 -11.99
N SER A 32 0.25 20.45 -10.94
CA SER A 32 1.72 20.47 -11.03
C SER A 32 2.29 19.20 -11.68
N ILE A 33 1.81 18.03 -11.25
CA ILE A 33 2.23 16.72 -11.75
C ILE A 33 1.85 16.55 -13.23
N ILE A 34 0.66 17.02 -13.61
CA ILE A 34 0.18 17.00 -15.01
C ILE A 34 1.11 17.80 -15.93
N LYS A 35 1.58 18.98 -15.51
CA LYS A 35 2.52 19.78 -16.31
C LYS A 35 3.85 19.06 -16.51
N GLN A 36 4.34 18.32 -15.52
CA GLN A 36 5.56 17.54 -15.66
C GLN A 36 5.38 16.32 -16.57
N LEU A 37 4.25 15.62 -16.47
CA LEU A 37 3.89 14.50 -17.36
C LEU A 37 3.73 14.91 -18.82
N ILE A 38 3.09 16.04 -19.09
CA ILE A 38 2.95 16.56 -20.47
C ILE A 38 4.34 16.91 -21.03
N LYS A 39 5.23 17.52 -20.23
CA LYS A 39 6.61 17.79 -20.66
C LYS A 39 7.38 16.50 -20.98
N LEU A 40 7.23 15.47 -20.14
CA LEU A 40 7.88 14.17 -20.33
C LEU A 40 7.35 13.45 -21.58
N LEU A 41 6.04 13.39 -21.78
CA LEU A 41 5.41 12.79 -22.96
C LEU A 41 5.85 13.49 -24.26
N ASN A 42 5.89 14.82 -24.27
CA ASN A 42 6.37 15.59 -25.42
C ASN A 42 7.87 15.35 -25.70
N PHE A 43 8.68 15.17 -24.66
CA PHE A 43 10.09 14.84 -24.80
C PHE A 43 10.28 13.45 -25.41
N ILE A 44 9.56 12.44 -24.93
CA ILE A 44 9.64 11.08 -25.46
C ILE A 44 9.12 11.00 -26.91
N PHE A 45 8.04 11.72 -27.23
CA PHE A 45 7.54 11.81 -28.60
C PHE A 45 8.59 12.44 -29.55
N ARG A 46 9.35 13.43 -29.10
CA ARG A 46 10.46 13.97 -29.90
C ARG A 46 11.57 12.94 -30.13
N ILE A 47 11.89 12.13 -29.11
CA ILE A 47 12.89 11.06 -29.23
C ILE A 47 12.42 9.96 -30.20
N SER A 48 11.14 9.59 -30.19
CA SER A 48 10.62 8.53 -31.09
C SER A 48 10.65 8.92 -32.56
N GLN A 49 10.62 10.22 -32.87
CA GLN A 49 10.71 10.76 -34.22
C GLN A 49 12.18 10.90 -34.73
N MET A 50 13.18 10.58 -33.90
CA MET A 50 14.58 10.62 -34.32
C MET A 50 14.95 9.35 -35.11
N ASP A 51 15.56 9.56 -36.29
CA ASP A 51 15.74 8.59 -37.37
C ASP A 51 16.62 7.35 -37.05
N LYS A 52 16.68 6.40 -37.99
CA LYS A 52 17.28 5.03 -37.95
C LYS A 52 18.62 4.79 -37.22
N GLN A 53 19.41 5.81 -36.85
CA GLN A 53 20.69 5.61 -36.13
C GLN A 53 20.54 5.32 -34.63
N ASN A 54 19.34 5.41 -34.06
CA ASN A 54 19.11 5.30 -32.61
C ASN A 54 18.75 3.89 -32.10
N ARG A 55 19.33 2.83 -32.69
CA ARG A 55 19.10 1.44 -32.26
C ARG A 55 19.55 1.21 -30.80
N MET A 56 20.67 1.82 -30.39
CA MET A 56 21.13 1.79 -29.00
C MET A 56 20.21 2.54 -28.04
N ILE A 57 19.67 3.70 -28.45
CA ILE A 57 18.76 4.47 -27.59
C ILE A 57 17.46 3.68 -27.36
N LYS A 58 16.91 3.04 -28.40
CA LYS A 58 15.73 2.16 -28.24
C LYS A 58 16.00 0.98 -27.29
N GLN A 59 17.16 0.33 -27.41
CA GLN A 59 17.56 -0.76 -26.50
C GLN A 59 17.73 -0.28 -25.06
N LEU A 60 18.35 0.88 -24.86
CA LEU A 60 18.54 1.47 -23.54
C LEU A 60 17.19 1.79 -22.87
N PHE A 61 16.21 2.31 -23.61
CA PHE A 61 14.86 2.55 -23.10
C PHE A 61 14.12 1.25 -22.75
N CYS A 62 14.27 0.18 -23.54
CA CYS A 62 13.69 -1.13 -23.21
C CYS A 62 14.31 -1.71 -21.93
N ILE A 63 15.64 -1.65 -21.78
CA ILE A 63 16.35 -2.13 -20.58
C ILE A 63 15.94 -1.31 -19.35
N LEU A 64 15.87 0.02 -19.48
CA LEU A 64 15.41 0.89 -18.40
C LEU A 64 13.97 0.58 -18.00
N GLY A 65 13.09 0.30 -18.97
CA GLY A 65 11.73 -0.15 -18.72
C GLY A 65 11.63 -1.46 -17.95
N LEU A 66 12.42 -2.45 -18.34
CA LEU A 66 12.53 -3.74 -17.66
C LEU A 66 13.03 -3.59 -16.21
N LEU A 67 14.03 -2.74 -15.98
CA LEU A 67 14.56 -2.47 -14.64
C LEU A 67 13.54 -1.77 -13.74
N VAL A 68 12.77 -0.81 -14.28
CA VAL A 68 11.70 -0.15 -13.53
C VAL A 68 10.59 -1.15 -13.19
N ALA A 69 10.15 -1.98 -14.15
CA ALA A 69 9.13 -3.01 -13.89
C ALA A 69 9.57 -4.03 -12.81
N ALA A 70 10.84 -4.46 -12.85
CA ALA A 70 11.39 -5.37 -11.85
C ALA A 70 11.46 -4.75 -10.43
N SER A 71 11.72 -3.44 -10.33
CA SER A 71 11.74 -2.75 -9.02
C SER A 71 10.37 -2.70 -8.33
N ILE A 72 9.29 -2.74 -9.11
CA ILE A 72 7.92 -2.70 -8.62
C ILE A 72 7.46 -4.10 -8.18
N ALA A 73 7.86 -5.14 -8.90
CA ALA A 73 7.43 -6.53 -8.67
C ALA A 73 8.07 -7.22 -7.44
N GLY A 74 8.97 -6.53 -6.72
CA GLY A 74 9.69 -7.03 -5.54
C GLY A 74 9.40 -6.27 -4.25
N SER A 75 8.55 -5.24 -4.28
CA SER A 75 8.33 -4.37 -3.13
C SER A 75 7.26 -4.97 -2.21
N PRO A 76 7.51 -5.06 -0.89
CA PRO A 76 6.54 -5.64 0.03
C PRO A 76 5.29 -4.75 0.12
N ASN A 77 4.15 -5.34 0.50
CA ASN A 77 2.93 -4.56 0.69
C ASN A 77 3.10 -3.63 1.88
N ARG A 78 2.98 -2.32 1.65
CA ARG A 78 3.32 -1.30 2.65
C ARG A 78 2.22 -0.26 2.81
N ILE A 79 1.99 0.13 4.06
CA ILE A 79 1.04 1.17 4.48
C ILE A 79 1.79 2.13 5.42
N LEU A 80 1.84 3.42 5.10
CA LEU A 80 2.48 4.44 5.92
C LEU A 80 1.45 5.19 6.77
N PHE A 81 1.52 5.01 8.09
CA PHE A 81 0.72 5.75 9.05
C PHE A 81 1.52 6.92 9.62
N GLY A 82 1.61 8.01 8.86
CA GLY A 82 2.49 9.13 9.20
C GLY A 82 3.96 8.70 9.18
N PRO A 83 4.71 8.79 10.30
CA PRO A 83 6.10 8.31 10.36
C PRO A 83 6.21 6.80 10.61
N HIS A 84 5.10 6.10 10.77
CA HIS A 84 5.06 4.68 11.09
C HIS A 84 4.81 3.86 9.84
N THR A 85 5.37 2.66 9.79
CA THR A 85 5.23 1.76 8.65
C THR A 85 4.65 0.44 9.10
N VAL A 86 3.61 0.00 8.40
CA VAL A 86 3.13 -1.37 8.47
C VAL A 86 3.42 -2.04 7.14
N THR A 87 4.15 -3.15 7.20
CA THR A 87 4.42 -4.00 6.04
C THR A 87 3.71 -5.32 6.24
N TYR A 88 3.11 -5.90 5.20
CA TYR A 88 2.48 -7.20 5.32
C TYR A 88 2.79 -8.12 4.15
N THR A 89 2.67 -9.42 4.40
CA THR A 89 2.70 -10.47 3.39
C THR A 89 1.59 -11.46 3.66
N ILE A 90 1.04 -12.02 2.59
CA ILE A 90 0.05 -13.09 2.66
C ILE A 90 0.66 -14.29 1.95
N THR A 91 0.77 -15.41 2.65
CA THR A 91 1.29 -16.66 2.09
C THR A 91 0.58 -17.84 2.75
N ASN A 92 0.07 -18.78 1.96
CA ASN A 92 -0.59 -19.99 2.46
C ASN A 92 -1.68 -19.69 3.52
N ASN A 93 -2.53 -18.69 3.27
CA ASN A 93 -3.61 -18.25 4.18
C ASN A 93 -3.13 -17.62 5.51
N VAL A 94 -1.84 -17.29 5.64
CA VAL A 94 -1.29 -16.59 6.80
C VAL A 94 -1.00 -15.15 6.42
N LEU A 95 -1.49 -14.21 7.21
CA LEU A 95 -1.11 -12.81 7.20
C LEU A 95 0.02 -12.60 8.20
N GLN A 96 1.18 -12.17 7.71
CA GLN A 96 2.28 -11.73 8.54
C GLN A 96 2.42 -10.22 8.41
N VAL A 97 2.40 -9.53 9.55
CA VAL A 97 2.44 -8.07 9.65
C VAL A 97 3.68 -7.65 10.43
N GLN A 98 4.49 -6.80 9.83
CA GLN A 98 5.59 -6.11 10.48
C GLN A 98 5.19 -4.66 10.79
N ILE A 99 5.31 -4.26 12.04
CA ILE A 99 5.03 -2.91 12.52
C ILE A 99 6.34 -2.24 12.91
N GLN A 100 6.64 -1.11 12.28
CA GLN A 100 7.77 -0.25 12.59
C GLN A 100 7.28 1.12 13.06
N ALA A 101 7.52 1.45 14.33
CA ALA A 101 7.01 2.68 14.93
C ALA A 101 7.92 3.27 16.00
N ASN A 102 8.32 4.54 15.84
CA ASN A 102 9.01 5.30 16.88
C ASN A 102 7.99 5.79 17.93
N ASN A 103 7.72 4.98 18.95
CA ASN A 103 6.79 5.30 20.03
C ASN A 103 7.15 4.56 21.33
N ASN A 104 7.18 5.27 22.47
CA ASN A 104 7.47 4.69 23.79
C ASN A 104 6.30 3.97 24.45
N GLY A 105 5.08 4.11 23.92
CA GLY A 105 3.90 3.40 24.42
C GLY A 105 3.56 2.19 23.55
N TRP A 106 2.41 1.58 23.81
CA TRP A 106 1.88 0.48 23.01
C TRP A 106 1.61 0.89 21.54
N VAL A 107 1.55 -0.09 20.65
CA VAL A 107 1.10 0.07 19.25
C VAL A 107 -0.06 -0.87 18.99
N ALA A 108 -0.99 -0.47 18.12
CA ALA A 108 -2.14 -1.27 17.75
C ALA A 108 -2.39 -1.19 16.26
N PHE A 109 -2.84 -2.30 15.69
CA PHE A 109 -3.18 -2.45 14.28
C PHE A 109 -4.44 -3.29 14.16
N GLY A 110 -5.29 -3.05 13.17
CA GLY A 110 -6.52 -3.80 13.04
C GLY A 110 -7.41 -3.37 11.88
N TRP A 111 -8.65 -3.86 11.90
CA TRP A 111 -9.67 -3.57 10.90
C TRP A 111 -11.00 -3.24 11.58
N GLY A 112 -11.79 -2.40 10.91
CA GLY A 112 -13.10 -1.97 11.39
C GLY A 112 -13.54 -0.68 10.71
N ASP A 113 -14.84 -0.45 10.68
CA ASP A 113 -15.49 0.74 10.09
C ASP A 113 -15.55 1.94 11.06
N SER A 114 -14.98 1.76 12.26
CA SER A 114 -14.76 2.76 13.30
C SER A 114 -13.96 2.12 14.45
N MET A 115 -13.86 2.79 15.62
CA MET A 115 -13.40 2.17 16.87
C MET A 115 -14.43 1.15 17.44
N ILE A 116 -15.66 1.08 16.94
CA ILE A 116 -16.65 0.07 17.34
C ILE A 116 -16.60 -1.08 16.33
N ASN A 117 -16.82 -2.31 16.79
CA ASN A 117 -16.78 -3.53 15.97
C ASN A 117 -15.45 -3.70 15.25
N SER A 118 -14.36 -3.47 15.97
CA SER A 118 -13.02 -3.54 15.40
C SER A 118 -12.26 -4.74 15.96
N ASP A 119 -11.65 -5.50 15.05
CA ASP A 119 -10.64 -6.54 15.32
C ASP A 119 -9.28 -5.84 15.41
N ILE A 120 -8.65 -5.89 16.58
CA ILE A 120 -7.45 -5.11 16.91
C ILE A 120 -6.42 -6.00 17.61
N VAL A 121 -5.22 -6.07 17.04
CA VAL A 121 -4.05 -6.54 17.77
C VAL A 121 -3.36 -5.37 18.45
N VAL A 122 -3.09 -5.53 19.75
CA VAL A 122 -2.30 -4.58 20.55
C VAL A 122 -0.98 -5.21 20.94
N VAL A 123 0.11 -4.50 20.68
CA VAL A 123 1.44 -4.88 21.12
C VAL A 123 1.94 -3.89 22.16
N ARG A 124 2.39 -4.42 23.31
CA ARG A 124 2.89 -3.61 24.43
C ARG A 124 3.96 -4.34 25.23
N ASN A 125 4.76 -3.61 25.99
CA ASN A 125 5.85 -4.17 26.78
C ASN A 125 5.90 -3.52 28.17
N ASP A 126 5.12 -4.05 29.12
CA ASP A 126 5.04 -3.59 30.52
C ASP A 126 6.00 -4.37 31.45
N GLY A 127 7.18 -4.73 30.93
CA GLY A 127 8.13 -5.65 31.57
C GLY A 127 8.12 -7.04 30.94
N THR A 128 7.11 -7.35 30.14
CA THR A 128 7.08 -8.51 29.25
C THR A 128 6.40 -8.11 27.95
N LEU A 129 6.97 -8.53 26.82
CA LEU A 129 6.36 -8.32 25.52
C LEU A 129 5.04 -9.09 25.42
N LYS A 130 3.97 -8.39 25.07
CA LYS A 130 2.62 -8.93 24.94
C LYS A 130 2.07 -8.59 23.56
N VAL A 131 1.51 -9.60 22.90
CA VAL A 131 0.68 -9.48 21.71
C VAL A 131 -0.71 -9.89 22.14
N GLU A 132 -1.64 -8.94 22.15
CA GLU A 132 -2.97 -9.11 22.72
C GLU A 132 -4.00 -9.00 21.61
N ASP A 133 -4.81 -10.05 21.47
CA ASP A 133 -5.98 -10.04 20.62
C ASP A 133 -7.14 -9.34 21.34
N ARG A 134 -7.73 -8.35 20.68
CA ARG A 134 -8.73 -7.49 21.30
C ARG A 134 -9.82 -7.13 20.30
N PHE A 135 -11.04 -7.19 20.81
CA PHE A 135 -12.21 -6.74 20.05
C PHE A 135 -12.85 -5.52 20.73
N SER A 136 -13.19 -4.52 19.94
CA SER A 136 -13.83 -3.31 20.44
C SER A 136 -15.35 -3.35 20.25
N THR A 137 -16.11 -3.26 21.34
CA THR A 137 -17.58 -3.30 21.32
C THR A 137 -18.24 -1.96 21.61
N VAL A 138 -17.51 -1.03 22.26
CA VAL A 138 -18.08 0.22 22.75
C VAL A 138 -17.14 1.38 22.48
N ARG A 139 -17.68 2.47 21.94
CA ARG A 139 -16.90 3.69 21.66
C ARG A 139 -16.40 4.33 22.95
N GLY A 140 -15.13 4.73 22.95
CA GLY A 140 -14.52 5.45 24.07
C GLY A 140 -14.16 4.59 25.28
N VAL A 141 -14.39 3.27 25.20
CA VAL A 141 -13.91 2.28 26.16
C VAL A 141 -12.72 1.55 25.54
N ALA A 142 -11.73 1.18 26.34
CA ALA A 142 -10.60 0.39 25.86
C ALA A 142 -11.12 -0.96 25.32
N PRO A 143 -10.68 -1.40 24.11
CA PRO A 143 -11.00 -2.72 23.60
C PRO A 143 -10.63 -3.80 24.61
N LEU A 144 -11.54 -4.76 24.85
CA LEU A 144 -11.30 -5.85 25.80
C LEU A 144 -10.54 -6.98 25.09
N LEU A 145 -9.88 -7.84 25.88
CA LEU A 145 -9.29 -9.07 25.34
C LEU A 145 -10.37 -9.91 24.68
N ASP A 146 -10.04 -10.49 23.53
CA ASP A 146 -11.06 -11.18 22.75
C ASP A 146 -11.56 -12.46 23.46
N VAL A 147 -10.63 -13.21 24.05
CA VAL A 147 -10.93 -14.34 24.95
C VAL A 147 -11.86 -13.98 26.12
N ALA A 148 -11.83 -12.73 26.59
CA ALA A 148 -12.73 -12.27 27.67
C ALA A 148 -14.15 -11.96 27.17
N GLN A 149 -14.33 -11.90 25.85
CA GLN A 149 -15.59 -11.63 25.16
C GLN A 149 -16.14 -12.87 24.43
N GLY A 150 -15.51 -14.04 24.63
CA GLY A 150 -15.92 -15.31 24.04
C GLY A 150 -15.24 -15.63 22.71
N GLY A 151 -14.26 -14.82 22.28
CA GLY A 151 -13.39 -15.10 21.15
C GLY A 151 -12.16 -15.95 21.50
N THR A 152 -11.14 -15.90 20.66
CA THR A 152 -9.88 -16.63 20.77
C THR A 152 -8.69 -15.67 20.74
N GLN A 153 -7.47 -16.21 20.87
CA GLN A 153 -6.23 -15.46 20.67
C GLN A 153 -5.63 -15.97 19.38
N ASP A 154 -5.78 -15.22 18.30
CA ASP A 154 -5.45 -15.66 16.95
C ASP A 154 -4.13 -15.06 16.45
N TRP A 155 -3.70 -13.98 17.10
CA TRP A 155 -2.40 -13.37 16.85
C TRP A 155 -1.27 -14.05 17.62
N THR A 156 -0.16 -14.28 16.91
CA THR A 156 1.08 -14.82 17.50
C THR A 156 2.27 -13.93 17.15
N LEU A 157 3.23 -13.87 18.08
CA LEU A 157 4.52 -13.22 17.84
C LEU A 157 5.38 -14.10 16.93
N VAL A 158 5.94 -13.52 15.87
CA VAL A 158 6.96 -14.18 15.03
C VAL A 158 8.35 -13.77 15.49
N THR A 159 8.63 -12.47 15.56
CA THR A 159 9.94 -11.93 15.96
C THR A 159 9.85 -10.44 16.32
N GLY A 160 10.93 -9.89 16.87
CA GLY A 160 11.08 -8.47 17.16
C GLY A 160 10.59 -8.07 18.56
N GLY A 161 10.36 -6.78 18.75
CA GLY A 161 9.95 -6.22 20.04
C GLY A 161 10.12 -4.71 20.14
N PHE A 162 10.41 -4.25 21.35
CA PHE A 162 10.59 -2.84 21.68
C PHE A 162 12.01 -2.57 22.17
N GLN A 163 12.71 -1.63 21.52
CA GLN A 163 14.06 -1.23 21.90
C GLN A 163 14.29 0.25 21.62
N ASN A 164 14.95 0.96 22.53
CA ASN A 164 15.37 2.36 22.36
C ASN A 164 14.25 3.33 21.94
N GLY A 165 13.01 3.09 22.41
CA GLY A 165 11.86 3.94 22.09
C GLY A 165 11.20 3.65 20.74
N SER A 166 11.54 2.52 20.12
CA SER A 166 10.99 2.09 18.84
C SER A 166 10.50 0.64 18.88
N TRP A 167 9.42 0.41 18.14
CA TRP A 167 8.88 -0.89 17.80
C TRP A 167 9.43 -1.34 16.45
N ASP A 168 9.94 -2.55 16.42
CA ASP A 168 10.12 -3.33 15.19
C ASP A 168 9.69 -4.76 15.52
N ILE A 169 8.46 -5.10 15.16
CA ILE A 169 7.83 -6.35 15.56
C ILE A 169 7.08 -6.98 14.40
N THR A 170 7.18 -8.30 14.33
CA THR A 170 6.46 -9.11 13.36
C THR A 170 5.50 -10.03 14.09
N ILE A 171 4.23 -9.95 13.72
CA ILE A 171 3.12 -10.75 14.24
C ILE A 171 2.39 -11.43 13.09
N GLN A 172 1.64 -12.48 13.38
CA GLN A 172 0.86 -13.18 12.36
C GLN A 172 -0.45 -13.74 12.89
N ARG A 173 -1.41 -13.89 11.98
CA ARG A 173 -2.64 -14.68 12.15
C ARG A 173 -3.06 -15.31 10.82
N THR A 174 -3.97 -16.28 10.84
CA THR A 174 -4.61 -16.74 9.60
C THR A 174 -5.60 -15.69 9.09
N LEU A 175 -5.79 -15.62 7.77
CA LEU A 175 -6.74 -14.68 7.16
C LEU A 175 -8.18 -14.90 7.62
N THR A 176 -8.52 -16.17 7.81
CA THR A 176 -9.80 -16.62 8.36
C THR A 176 -9.55 -17.38 9.65
N THR A 177 -10.28 -17.02 10.69
CA THR A 177 -10.28 -17.69 11.98
C THR A 177 -11.67 -18.27 12.22
N SER A 178 -11.81 -19.12 13.25
CA SER A 178 -13.12 -19.61 13.70
C SER A 178 -13.81 -18.66 14.68
N ASP A 179 -13.20 -17.51 14.95
CA ASP A 179 -13.72 -16.49 15.86
C ASP A 179 -14.77 -15.61 15.15
N ASN A 180 -15.85 -15.29 15.85
CA ASN A 180 -16.88 -14.38 15.36
C ASN A 180 -16.57 -12.89 15.65
N LYS A 181 -15.46 -12.62 16.35
CA LYS A 181 -14.94 -11.29 16.65
C LYS A 181 -13.88 -10.84 15.65
N ASP A 182 -13.27 -11.78 14.96
CA ASP A 182 -12.28 -11.47 13.93
C ASP A 182 -12.89 -11.05 12.60
N TYR A 183 -12.18 -10.16 11.92
CA TYR A 183 -12.45 -9.90 10.52
C TYR A 183 -11.89 -11.05 9.67
N GLN A 184 -12.79 -11.65 8.89
CA GLN A 184 -12.40 -12.58 7.82
C GLN A 184 -11.79 -11.80 6.66
N LEU A 185 -10.47 -11.92 6.54
CA LEU A 185 -9.72 -11.33 5.45
C LEU A 185 -9.79 -12.28 4.25
N ILE A 186 -10.21 -11.75 3.11
CA ILE A 186 -10.30 -12.48 1.86
C ILE A 186 -9.23 -11.89 0.94
N ASN A 187 -8.40 -12.77 0.40
CA ASN A 187 -7.33 -12.37 -0.51
C ASN A 187 -7.89 -11.53 -1.68
N GLY A 188 -7.28 -10.37 -1.91
CA GLY A 188 -7.67 -9.40 -2.94
C GLY A 188 -8.81 -8.45 -2.57
N LYS A 189 -9.42 -8.58 -1.38
CA LYS A 189 -10.48 -7.66 -0.90
C LYS A 189 -9.91 -6.44 -0.20
N ARG A 190 -10.77 -5.44 -0.01
CA ARG A 190 -10.46 -4.14 0.55
C ARG A 190 -11.12 -3.97 1.91
N TYR A 191 -10.39 -3.36 2.84
CA TYR A 191 -10.78 -3.21 4.23
C TYR A 191 -10.33 -1.88 4.78
N ASP A 192 -11.14 -1.32 5.68
CA ASP A 192 -10.77 -0.17 6.47
C ASP A 192 -9.77 -0.61 7.52
N THR A 193 -8.61 0.04 7.52
CA THR A 193 -7.45 -0.35 8.32
C THR A 193 -7.17 0.70 9.38
N LEU A 194 -6.95 0.22 10.59
CA LEU A 194 -6.80 1.00 11.80
C LEU A 194 -5.36 0.88 12.30
N PHE A 195 -4.77 2.00 12.70
CA PHE A 195 -3.48 2.03 13.39
C PHE A 195 -3.53 3.02 14.55
N ALA A 196 -3.04 2.64 15.72
CA ALA A 196 -2.99 3.51 16.88
C ALA A 196 -1.70 3.34 17.67
N ILE A 197 -1.33 4.40 18.40
CA ILE A 197 -0.21 4.38 19.33
C ILE A 197 -0.62 4.97 20.67
N GLY A 198 -0.16 4.37 21.76
CA GLY A 198 -0.35 4.83 23.13
C GLY A 198 0.75 5.79 23.60
N ASN A 199 0.46 6.59 24.63
CA ASN A 199 1.49 7.37 25.33
C ASN A 199 2.38 6.50 26.23
N GLU A 200 1.84 5.40 26.75
CA GLU A 200 2.47 4.54 27.76
C GLU A 200 2.31 3.06 27.36
N MET A 201 3.06 2.17 28.01
CA MET A 201 2.94 0.71 27.79
C MET A 201 1.68 0.11 28.43
N SER A 202 1.06 0.84 29.37
CA SER A 202 -0.21 0.46 29.94
C SER A 202 -1.34 0.69 28.93
N PHE A 203 -2.10 -0.35 28.64
CA PHE A 203 -3.29 -0.26 27.79
C PHE A 203 -4.54 0.13 28.60
N THR A 204 -4.43 1.22 29.36
CA THR A 204 -5.52 1.77 30.19
C THR A 204 -5.95 3.16 29.76
N GLN A 205 -5.11 3.84 28.97
CA GLN A 205 -5.35 5.19 28.48
C GLN A 205 -5.73 5.17 26.99
N LYS A 206 -6.46 6.21 26.58
CA LYS A 206 -6.77 6.44 25.15
C LYS A 206 -5.47 6.57 24.34
N HIS A 207 -5.51 6.10 23.10
CA HIS A 207 -4.43 6.31 22.13
C HIS A 207 -4.02 7.80 22.04
N LYS A 208 -2.72 8.03 21.89
CA LYS A 208 -2.12 9.35 21.62
C LYS A 208 -2.47 9.82 20.21
N PHE A 209 -2.24 8.94 19.24
CA PHE A 209 -2.55 9.16 17.83
C PHE A 209 -3.22 7.92 17.25
N PHE A 210 -4.04 8.16 16.25
CA PHE A 210 -4.77 7.13 15.53
C PHE A 210 -4.87 7.54 14.06
N TRP A 211 -4.80 6.56 13.19
CA TRP A 211 -4.97 6.68 11.77
C TRP A 211 -5.97 5.62 11.30
N GLU A 212 -6.79 6.04 10.36
CA GLU A 212 -7.77 5.20 9.68
C GLU A 212 -7.58 5.42 8.19
N TYR A 213 -7.34 4.34 7.47
CA TYR A 213 -7.33 4.36 6.02
C TYR A 213 -8.40 3.45 5.50
N GLU A 214 -9.30 4.05 4.73
CA GLU A 214 -10.36 3.35 4.05
C GLU A 214 -9.82 2.60 2.82
N ASP A 215 -10.48 1.50 2.48
CA ASP A 215 -10.34 0.82 1.18
C ASP A 215 -8.94 0.24 0.87
N ILE A 216 -8.18 -0.22 1.88
CA ILE A 216 -6.87 -0.86 1.69
C ILE A 216 -7.02 -2.28 1.15
N LYS A 217 -6.40 -2.59 -0.01
CA LYS A 217 -6.44 -3.93 -0.62
C LYS A 217 -5.42 -4.87 0.05
N TYR A 218 -5.89 -5.94 0.68
CA TYR A 218 -5.04 -7.00 1.22
C TYR A 218 -4.93 -8.12 0.19
N SER A 219 -3.71 -8.36 -0.33
CA SER A 219 -3.43 -9.37 -1.35
C SER A 219 -2.11 -10.08 -1.08
N ASP A 220 -2.00 -11.33 -1.50
CA ASP A 220 -0.74 -12.08 -1.67
C ASP A 220 0.14 -11.54 -2.80
N GLU A 221 -0.46 -10.87 -3.78
CA GLU A 221 0.24 -10.03 -4.73
C GLU A 221 1.04 -8.93 -4.03
N GLN A 222 2.26 -8.68 -4.49
CA GLN A 222 3.06 -7.53 -4.08
C GLN A 222 2.56 -6.28 -4.80
N LEU A 223 1.81 -5.47 -4.07
CA LEU A 223 1.17 -4.24 -4.53
C LEU A 223 2.02 -2.98 -4.28
N GLY A 224 3.08 -3.09 -3.46
CA GLY A 224 3.89 -1.96 -3.01
C GLY A 224 3.11 -0.98 -2.10
N ASP A 225 3.42 0.31 -2.18
CA ASP A 225 2.82 1.37 -1.34
C ASP A 225 1.33 1.58 -1.63
N GLN A 226 0.47 1.29 -0.65
CA GLN A 226 -0.99 1.35 -0.80
C GLN A 226 -1.61 2.72 -0.46
N ASP A 227 -0.91 3.60 0.25
CA ASP A 227 -1.40 4.88 0.79
C ASP A 227 -1.46 6.07 -0.20
N GLY A 228 -1.45 5.77 -1.50
CA GLY A 228 -2.06 6.67 -2.49
C GLY A 228 -1.15 7.73 -3.12
N ALA A 229 0.17 7.72 -2.91
CA ALA A 229 1.12 8.48 -3.73
C ALA A 229 2.01 7.58 -4.60
N GLY A 230 2.59 6.53 -4.01
CA GLY A 230 3.46 5.57 -4.70
C GLY A 230 2.70 4.75 -5.75
N SER A 231 1.60 4.10 -5.37
CA SER A 231 0.75 3.31 -6.28
C SER A 231 0.24 4.09 -7.49
N LYS A 232 -0.05 5.39 -7.32
CA LYS A 232 -0.52 6.27 -8.40
C LYS A 232 0.58 6.63 -9.39
N LEU A 233 1.81 6.87 -8.91
CA LEU A 233 2.96 7.11 -9.78
C LEU A 233 3.33 5.85 -10.57
N THR A 234 3.28 4.69 -9.93
CA THR A 234 3.56 3.39 -10.58
C THR A 234 2.58 3.10 -11.71
N ALA A 235 1.28 3.30 -11.49
CA ALA A 235 0.27 3.14 -12.54
C ALA A 235 0.51 4.09 -13.72
N ILE A 236 0.92 5.33 -13.44
CA ILE A 236 1.27 6.31 -14.48
C ILE A 236 2.50 5.86 -15.26
N PHE A 237 3.56 5.36 -14.60
CA PHE A 237 4.76 4.86 -15.28
C PHE A 237 4.44 3.67 -16.20
N THR A 238 3.61 2.72 -15.77
CA THR A 238 3.20 1.59 -16.61
C THR A 238 2.43 2.03 -17.85
N ILE A 239 1.48 2.96 -17.69
CA ILE A 239 0.70 3.51 -18.82
C ILE A 239 1.61 4.26 -19.79
N VAL A 240 2.48 5.14 -19.28
CA VAL A 240 3.44 5.89 -20.09
C VAL A 240 4.36 4.92 -20.83
N PHE A 241 4.90 3.90 -20.16
CA PHE A 241 5.78 2.92 -20.78
C PHE A 241 5.07 2.11 -21.89
N THR A 242 3.82 1.72 -21.67
CA THR A 242 3.01 0.98 -22.66
C THR A 242 2.77 1.83 -23.92
N ILE A 243 2.44 3.11 -23.74
CA ILE A 243 2.26 4.05 -24.86
C ILE A 243 3.57 4.24 -25.62
N ILE A 244 4.70 4.38 -24.94
CA ILE A 244 6.02 4.50 -25.57
C ILE A 244 6.33 3.26 -26.41
N PHE A 245 6.13 2.07 -25.83
CA PHE A 245 6.37 0.80 -26.52
C PHE A 245 5.54 0.70 -27.80
N TYR A 246 4.25 1.04 -27.73
CA TYR A 246 3.33 0.98 -28.88
C TYR A 246 3.59 2.04 -29.97
N VAL A 247 4.25 3.15 -29.62
CA VAL A 247 4.57 4.24 -30.56
C VAL A 247 5.96 4.06 -31.20
N ILE A 248 6.88 3.37 -30.53
CA ILE A 248 8.28 3.19 -30.99
C ILE A 248 8.48 1.90 -31.80
N MET A 249 7.70 0.86 -31.52
CA MET A 249 7.68 -0.42 -32.26
C MET A 249 6.75 -0.34 -33.46
#